data_AF-X1FPP7-F1
#
_entry.id   AF-X1FPP7-F1
#
_cell.length_a   1.000
_cell.length_b   1.000
_cell.length_c   1.000
_cell.angle_alpha   90.00
_cell.angle_beta   90.00
_cell.angle_gamma   90.00
#
_symmetry.space_group_name_H-M   'P 1'
#
loop_
_entity.id
_entity.type
_entity.pdbx_description
1 polymer ?
#
loop_
_entity_poly.entity_id
_entity_poly.type
_entity_poly.pdbx_seq_one_letter_code
_entity_poly.pdbx_strand_id
1 'polypeptide(L)'
;MSEEKVLKIGILKNGTIGSSLLLAFLLDERAESKNIIVREVTSGAKMNPPEECVETMKKLLEFEPELILMSSPNAALKGPKAARELAGNIPTIVISDAPAKKAIEEFKEKSMGYIIVGCDSMIGARRPFLDTVEMSCFNADLLKVLAITGVFNIIT
;
A
#
# COMPACT_ATOMS: atom_id res chain seq x y z
N MET A 1 26.58 -9.92 22.26
CA MET A 1 25.59 -8.90 21.86
C MET A 1 25.18 -9.23 20.45
N SER A 2 23.98 -9.78 20.24
CA SER A 2 23.41 -9.87 18.89
C SER A 2 23.29 -8.45 18.37
N GLU A 3 23.84 -8.16 17.19
CA GLU A 3 23.53 -6.91 16.49
C GLU A 3 22.00 -6.79 16.42
N GLU A 4 21.45 -5.67 16.92
CA GLU A 4 20.03 -5.38 16.73
C GLU A 4 19.79 -5.29 15.22
N LYS A 5 19.18 -6.34 14.66
CA LYS A 5 18.89 -6.41 13.24
C LYS A 5 17.81 -5.39 12.92
N VAL A 6 18.16 -4.38 12.13
CA VAL A 6 17.24 -3.37 11.63
C VAL A 6 16.50 -3.92 10.42
N LEU A 7 15.17 -4.00 10.48
CA LEU A 7 14.34 -4.49 9.40
C LEU A 7 14.12 -3.41 8.34
N LYS A 8 14.48 -3.67 7.08
CA LYS A 8 14.17 -2.77 5.96
C LYS A 8 12.76 -3.05 5.41
N ILE A 9 11.84 -2.10 5.57
CA ILE A 9 10.47 -2.19 5.06
C ILE A 9 10.32 -1.29 3.85
N GLY A 10 10.00 -1.89 2.70
CA GLY A 10 9.65 -1.18 1.48
C GLY A 10 8.14 -1.05 1.32
N ILE A 11 7.64 0.16 1.10
CA ILE A 11 6.23 0.42 0.82
C ILE A 11 6.10 0.84 -0.64
N LEU A 12 5.34 0.06 -1.42
CA LEU A 12 4.97 0.43 -2.78
C LEU A 12 3.53 0.94 -2.79
N LYS A 13 3.30 2.18 -3.23
CA LYS A 13 1.95 2.73 -3.41
C LYS A 13 1.67 3.05 -4.87
N ASN A 14 0.76 2.30 -5.49
CA ASN A 14 0.28 2.61 -6.83
C ASN A 14 -1.21 2.96 -6.78
N GLY A 15 -1.54 4.21 -7.07
CA GLY A 15 -2.84 4.75 -6.71
C GLY A 15 -2.94 5.04 -5.20
N THR A 16 -4.15 5.32 -4.73
CA THR A 16 -4.36 5.73 -3.34
C THR A 16 -5.63 5.10 -2.78
N ILE A 17 -5.50 4.49 -1.61
CA ILE A 17 -6.62 4.03 -0.77
C ILE A 17 -6.46 4.71 0.61
N GLY A 18 -7.56 4.85 1.35
CA GLY A 18 -7.54 5.55 2.64
C GLY A 18 -6.60 4.88 3.64
N SER A 19 -6.57 3.54 3.64
CA SER A 19 -5.77 2.72 4.55
C SER A 19 -4.26 2.85 4.35
N SER A 20 -3.81 3.41 3.22
CA SER A 20 -2.39 3.57 2.95
C SER A 20 -1.90 5.01 2.90
N LEU A 21 -2.77 6.02 3.04
CA LEU A 21 -2.39 7.44 2.99
C LEU A 21 -1.16 7.74 3.86
N LEU A 22 -1.22 7.36 5.14
CA LEU A 22 -0.17 7.61 6.12
C LEU A 22 0.66 6.37 6.49
N LEU A 23 0.58 5.28 5.71
CA LEU A 23 1.14 3.97 6.11
C LEU A 23 2.60 4.02 6.57
N ALA A 24 3.48 4.69 5.82
CA ALA A 24 4.89 4.82 6.20
C ALA A 24 5.10 5.52 7.55
N PHE A 25 4.28 6.53 7.84
CA PHE A 25 4.34 7.29 9.08
C PHE A 25 3.73 6.51 10.25
N LEU A 26 2.68 5.72 10.00
CA LEU A 26 2.01 4.95 11.05
C LEU A 26 2.88 3.80 11.59
N LEU A 27 3.85 3.31 10.81
CA LEU A 27 4.81 2.28 11.27
C LEU A 27 5.86 2.83 12.26
N ASP A 28 6.09 4.14 12.27
CA ASP A 28 7.02 4.81 13.17
C ASP A 28 6.55 6.25 13.43
N GLU A 29 5.47 6.37 14.20
CA GLU A 29 4.70 7.60 14.37
C GLU A 29 5.47 8.74 15.04
N ARG A 30 6.56 8.40 15.76
CA ARG A 30 7.48 9.37 16.39
C ARG A 30 8.83 9.47 15.68
N ALA A 31 9.09 8.67 14.65
CA ALA A 31 10.40 8.58 13.98
C ALA A 31 11.56 8.23 14.95
N GLU A 32 11.27 7.41 15.96
CA GLU A 32 12.22 7.04 17.02
C GLU A 32 12.61 5.55 16.97
N SER A 33 11.99 4.78 16.08
CA SER A 33 12.25 3.35 15.98
C SER A 33 13.68 3.08 15.53
N LYS A 34 14.39 2.27 16.31
CA LYS A 34 15.72 1.76 15.97
C LYS A 34 15.67 0.40 15.28
N ASN A 35 14.48 -0.21 15.23
CA ASN A 35 14.29 -1.59 14.77
C ASN A 35 13.87 -1.69 13.31
N ILE A 36 13.43 -0.58 12.69
CA ILE A 36 12.97 -0.56 11.31
C ILE A 36 13.53 0.63 10.54
N ILE A 37 13.69 0.46 9.22
CA ILE A 37 13.89 1.57 8.28
C ILE A 37 12.84 1.43 7.20
N VAL A 38 12.00 2.45 7.04
CA VAL A 38 10.92 2.47 6.06
C VAL A 38 11.30 3.34 4.86
N ARG A 39 11.02 2.84 3.65
CA ARG A 39 11.05 3.63 2.41
C ARG A 39 9.78 3.44 1.63
N GLU A 40 9.21 4.55 1.18
CA GLU A 40 8.03 4.56 0.35
C GLU A 40 8.38 5.01 -1.07
N VAL A 41 7.88 4.27 -2.06
CA VAL A 41 7.93 4.64 -3.47
C VAL A 41 6.51 4.62 -4.02
N THR A 42 6.14 5.67 -4.76
CA THR A 42 4.78 5.82 -5.29
C THR A 42 4.75 6.34 -6.72
N SER A 43 3.76 5.88 -7.49
CA SER A 43 3.40 6.44 -8.81
C SER A 43 2.33 7.55 -8.68
N GLY A 44 2.08 8.03 -7.47
CA GLY A 44 0.95 8.89 -7.16
C GLY A 44 -0.38 8.23 -7.53
N ALA A 45 -1.26 8.96 -8.19
CA ALA A 45 -2.58 8.45 -8.59
C ALA A 45 -2.55 7.42 -9.73
N LYS A 46 -1.41 7.21 -10.39
CA LYS A 46 -1.31 6.37 -11.60
C LYS A 46 -1.16 4.90 -11.24
N MET A 47 -1.92 4.06 -11.94
CA MET A 47 -1.76 2.58 -11.94
C MET A 47 -1.80 2.00 -13.37
N ASN A 48 -2.00 2.87 -14.35
CA ASN A 48 -2.11 2.52 -15.76
C ASN A 48 -1.33 3.55 -16.59
N PRO A 49 -0.56 3.10 -17.59
CA PRO A 49 -0.42 1.69 -17.99
C PRO A 49 0.45 0.90 -16.96
N PRO A 50 0.50 -0.44 -17.01
CA PRO A 50 1.16 -1.26 -15.98
C PRO A 50 2.64 -0.91 -15.69
N GLU A 51 3.30 -0.27 -16.65
CA GLU A 51 4.68 0.21 -16.57
C GLU A 51 4.90 1.19 -15.40
N GLU A 52 3.90 2.00 -15.04
CA GLU A 52 3.94 2.91 -13.88
C GLU A 52 4.18 2.15 -12.57
N CYS A 53 3.51 1.01 -12.40
CA CYS A 53 3.66 0.14 -11.24
C CYS A 53 5.01 -0.61 -11.27
N VAL A 54 5.45 -1.04 -12.45
CA VAL A 54 6.72 -1.74 -12.64
C VAL A 54 7.91 -0.82 -12.34
N GLU A 55 7.88 0.43 -12.82
CA GLU A 55 8.96 1.39 -12.60
C GLU A 55 9.15 1.68 -11.11
N THR A 56 8.07 1.98 -10.42
CA THR A 56 8.08 2.25 -8.98
C THR A 56 8.50 1.04 -8.16
N MET A 57 8.11 -0.17 -8.55
CA MET A 57 8.59 -1.40 -7.91
C MET A 57 10.10 -1.58 -8.10
N LYS A 58 10.64 -1.34 -9.31
CA LYS A 58 12.09 -1.39 -9.54
C LYS A 58 12.84 -0.38 -8.65
N LYS A 59 12.31 0.84 -8.52
CA LYS A 59 12.86 1.85 -7.61
C LYS A 59 12.79 1.45 -6.15
N LEU A 60 11.74 0.76 -5.73
CA LEU A 60 11.66 0.22 -4.38
C LEU A 60 12.69 -0.90 -4.15
N LEU A 61 12.93 -1.75 -5.15
CA LEU A 61 13.91 -2.85 -5.04
C LEU A 61 15.36 -2.35 -4.94
N GLU A 62 15.69 -1.15 -5.44
CA GLU A 62 17.00 -0.50 -5.23
C GLU A 62 17.30 -0.27 -3.73
N PHE A 63 16.28 -0.22 -2.87
CA PHE A 63 16.43 -0.10 -1.41
C PHE A 63 16.77 -1.43 -0.71
N GLU A 64 16.66 -2.56 -1.41
CA GLU A 64 16.83 -3.92 -0.85
C GLU A 64 15.91 -4.18 0.36
N PRO A 65 14.58 -4.05 0.21
CA PRO A 65 13.65 -4.31 1.31
C PRO A 65 13.65 -5.79 1.70
N GLU A 66 13.51 -6.05 3.00
CA GLU A 66 13.33 -7.39 3.57
C GLU A 66 11.85 -7.76 3.74
N LEU A 67 10.97 -6.75 3.74
CA LEU A 67 9.53 -6.87 3.73
C LEU A 67 8.95 -5.81 2.79
N ILE A 68 8.01 -6.20 1.94
CA ILE A 68 7.30 -5.29 1.04
C ILE A 68 5.85 -5.18 1.46
N LEU A 69 5.38 -3.95 1.66
CA LEU A 69 3.96 -3.62 1.78
C LEU A 69 3.50 -2.99 0.47
N MET A 70 2.66 -3.71 -0.29
CA MET A 70 2.13 -3.22 -1.56
C MET A 70 0.72 -2.69 -1.34
N SER A 71 0.49 -1.41 -1.64
CA SER A 71 -0.82 -0.80 -1.56
C SER A 71 -1.32 -0.29 -2.91
N SER A 72 -2.56 -0.63 -3.22
CA SER A 72 -3.25 -0.12 -4.40
C SER A 72 -4.77 -0.29 -4.26
N PRO A 73 -5.58 0.59 -4.86
CA PRO A 73 -6.97 0.29 -5.14
C PRO A 73 -7.05 -0.92 -6.07
N ASN A 74 -7.90 -1.87 -5.72
CA ASN A 74 -8.13 -3.11 -6.43
C ASN A 74 -6.83 -3.78 -6.91
N ALA A 75 -6.15 -4.47 -6.00
CA ALA A 75 -4.95 -5.22 -6.32
C ALA A 75 -5.11 -6.28 -7.43
N ALA A 76 -6.33 -6.63 -7.87
CA ALA A 76 -6.51 -7.51 -9.03
C ALA A 76 -6.22 -6.84 -10.39
N LEU A 77 -5.99 -5.51 -10.43
CA LEU A 77 -5.70 -4.78 -11.66
C LEU A 77 -4.32 -5.13 -12.25
N LYS A 78 -4.18 -4.92 -13.57
CA LYS A 78 -2.97 -5.28 -14.33
C LYS A 78 -1.69 -4.63 -13.80
N GLY A 79 -1.73 -3.36 -13.41
CA GLY A 79 -0.58 -2.64 -12.86
C GLY A 79 -0.08 -3.24 -11.54
N PRO A 80 -0.91 -3.28 -10.47
CA PRO A 80 -0.53 -3.92 -9.20
C PRO A 80 -0.10 -5.38 -9.37
N LYS A 81 -0.75 -6.13 -10.27
CA LYS A 81 -0.34 -7.50 -10.62
C LYS A 81 1.07 -7.54 -11.21
N ALA A 82 1.38 -6.69 -12.19
CA ALA A 82 2.70 -6.63 -12.80
C ALA A 82 3.80 -6.27 -11.79
N ALA A 83 3.52 -5.36 -10.84
CA ALA A 83 4.47 -5.05 -9.77
C ALA A 83 4.66 -6.23 -8.80
N ARG A 84 3.61 -6.99 -8.47
CA ARG A 84 3.72 -8.18 -7.60
C ARG A 84 4.63 -9.25 -8.17
N GLU A 85 4.62 -9.45 -9.49
CA GLU A 85 5.52 -10.43 -10.14
C GLU A 85 7.00 -10.13 -9.89
N LEU A 86 7.35 -8.86 -9.64
CA LEU A 86 8.73 -8.43 -9.39
C LEU A 86 9.17 -8.57 -7.93
N ALA A 87 8.25 -8.84 -7.00
CA ALA A 87 8.59 -9.02 -5.58
C ALA A 87 9.47 -10.27 -5.35
N GLY A 88 9.42 -11.24 -6.27
CA GLY A 88 10.22 -12.46 -6.19
C GLY A 88 9.98 -13.21 -4.87
N ASN A 89 11.05 -13.45 -4.13
CA ASN A 89 11.02 -14.18 -2.86
C ASN A 89 10.94 -13.26 -1.62
N ILE A 90 10.83 -11.95 -1.81
CA ILE A 90 10.75 -11.01 -0.68
C ILE A 90 9.36 -11.15 -0.04
N PRO A 91 9.26 -11.39 1.28
CA PRO A 91 7.99 -11.40 2.00
C PRO A 91 7.16 -10.17 1.63
N THR A 92 5.94 -10.39 1.16
CA THR A 92 5.09 -9.33 0.62
C THR A 92 3.70 -9.40 1.23
N ILE A 93 3.19 -8.26 1.68
CA ILE A 93 1.81 -8.09 2.16
C ILE A 93 1.09 -7.11 1.25
N VAL A 94 -0.01 -7.56 0.65
CA VAL A 94 -0.87 -6.74 -0.22
C VAL A 94 -1.97 -6.07 0.61
N ILE A 95 -2.03 -4.75 0.63
CA ILE A 95 -3.05 -3.95 1.32
C ILE A 95 -3.96 -3.32 0.27
N SER A 96 -5.23 -3.71 0.24
CA SER A 96 -6.18 -3.28 -0.80
C SER A 96 -7.61 -3.16 -0.27
N ASP A 97 -8.46 -2.51 -1.04
CA ASP A 97 -9.91 -2.42 -0.86
C ASP A 97 -10.69 -3.70 -1.27
N ALA A 98 -12.00 -3.69 -1.04
CA ALA A 98 -12.90 -4.84 -1.22
C ALA A 98 -12.84 -5.55 -2.60
N PRO A 99 -12.68 -4.86 -3.76
CA PRO A 99 -12.55 -5.51 -5.07
C PRO A 99 -11.42 -6.54 -5.17
N ALA A 100 -10.35 -6.39 -4.39
CA ALA A 100 -9.21 -7.32 -4.41
C ALA A 100 -9.52 -8.71 -3.83
N LYS A 101 -10.70 -8.94 -3.24
CA LYS A 101 -11.16 -10.28 -2.85
C LYS A 101 -11.10 -11.29 -4.02
N LYS A 102 -11.22 -10.81 -5.27
CA LYS A 102 -11.11 -11.63 -6.48
C LYS A 102 -9.71 -12.20 -6.74
N ALA A 103 -8.67 -11.61 -6.12
CA ALA A 103 -7.28 -12.00 -6.31
C ALA A 103 -6.69 -12.75 -5.10
N ILE A 104 -7.51 -13.10 -4.09
CA ILE A 104 -7.05 -13.79 -2.87
C ILE A 104 -6.36 -15.13 -3.19
N GLU A 105 -6.93 -15.92 -4.10
CA GLU A 105 -6.33 -17.22 -4.48
C GLU A 105 -4.97 -17.01 -5.17
N GLU A 106 -4.82 -15.99 -6.02
CA GLU A 106 -3.53 -15.62 -6.62
C GLU A 106 -2.49 -15.23 -5.55
N PHE A 107 -2.90 -14.51 -4.50
CA PHE A 107 -2.00 -14.15 -3.40
C PHE A 107 -1.51 -15.40 -2.66
N LYS A 108 -2.41 -16.35 -2.38
CA LYS A 108 -2.07 -17.62 -1.72
C LYS A 108 -1.13 -18.47 -2.58
N GLU A 109 -1.42 -18.61 -3.87
CA GLU A 109 -0.56 -19.34 -4.82
C GLU A 109 0.86 -18.76 -4.85
N LYS A 110 1.00 -17.44 -4.71
CA LYS A 110 2.29 -16.74 -4.65
C LYS A 110 2.91 -16.66 -3.26
N SER A 111 2.30 -17.29 -2.25
CA SER A 111 2.75 -17.23 -0.85
C SER A 111 2.87 -15.80 -0.30
N MET A 112 1.99 -14.90 -0.75
CA MET A 112 1.91 -13.51 -0.28
C MET A 112 0.85 -13.34 0.79
N GLY A 113 1.14 -12.50 1.79
CA GLY A 113 0.15 -12.04 2.75
C GLY A 113 -0.79 -11.01 2.14
N TYR A 114 -1.95 -10.80 2.75
CA TYR A 114 -2.89 -9.76 2.32
C TYR A 114 -3.73 -9.21 3.47
N ILE A 115 -4.08 -7.94 3.37
CA ILE A 115 -5.03 -7.23 4.22
C ILE A 115 -6.06 -6.57 3.29
N ILE A 116 -7.30 -7.04 3.34
CA ILE A 116 -8.40 -6.45 2.56
C ILE A 116 -9.27 -5.58 3.46
N VAL A 117 -9.16 -4.27 3.29
CA VAL A 117 -9.89 -3.28 4.08
C VAL A 117 -11.26 -3.05 3.44
N GLY A 118 -12.25 -3.80 3.89
CA GLY A 118 -13.59 -3.78 3.30
C GLY A 118 -14.32 -2.44 3.40
N CYS A 119 -13.95 -1.58 4.36
CA CYS A 119 -14.51 -0.24 4.56
C CYS A 119 -13.74 0.87 3.81
N ASP A 120 -12.62 0.54 3.16
CA ASP A 120 -11.84 1.48 2.35
C ASP A 120 -12.56 1.72 1.03
N SER A 121 -13.45 2.72 1.06
CA SER A 121 -14.42 2.95 0.00
C SER A 121 -13.80 3.74 -1.15
N MET A 122 -14.10 3.32 -2.38
CA MET A 122 -13.73 4.10 -3.56
C MET A 122 -14.48 5.44 -3.61
N ILE A 123 -13.73 6.51 -3.84
CA ILE A 123 -14.28 7.84 -4.07
C ILE A 123 -15.11 7.90 -5.38
N GLY A 124 -16.09 8.79 -5.43
CA GLY A 124 -16.92 9.06 -6.60
C GLY A 124 -16.15 9.78 -7.73
N ALA A 125 -15.22 9.09 -8.38
CA ALA A 125 -14.31 9.65 -9.39
C ALA A 125 -15.00 10.03 -10.71
N ARG A 126 -15.78 11.10 -10.70
CA ARG A 126 -16.46 11.70 -11.86
C ARG A 126 -15.88 13.08 -12.12
N ARG A 127 -15.46 13.35 -13.38
CA ARG A 127 -14.90 14.65 -13.80
C ARG A 127 -15.68 15.91 -13.33
N PRO A 128 -17.03 15.95 -13.38
CA PRO A 128 -17.76 17.15 -12.94
C PRO A 128 -17.87 17.31 -11.41
N PHE A 129 -17.43 16.33 -10.62
CA PHE A 129 -17.59 16.32 -9.16
C PHE A 129 -16.24 16.31 -8.44
N LEU A 130 -15.34 15.43 -8.86
CA LEU A 130 -14.09 15.19 -8.16
C LEU A 130 -13.00 16.18 -8.62
N ASP A 131 -12.90 17.30 -7.91
CA ASP A 131 -11.78 18.21 -7.98
C ASP A 131 -10.76 17.94 -6.85
N THR A 132 -9.74 18.79 -6.72
CA THR A 132 -8.70 18.63 -5.68
C THR A 132 -9.25 18.80 -4.27
N VAL A 133 -10.25 19.67 -4.08
CA VAL A 133 -10.86 19.93 -2.76
C VAL A 133 -11.67 18.71 -2.34
N GLU A 134 -12.56 18.23 -3.20
CA GLU A 134 -13.39 17.06 -2.91
C GLU A 134 -12.54 15.80 -2.69
N MET A 135 -11.47 15.61 -3.50
CA MET A 135 -10.52 14.51 -3.30
C MET A 135 -9.90 14.55 -1.90
N SER A 136 -9.56 15.75 -1.43
CA SER A 136 -8.93 15.96 -0.13
C SER A 136 -9.93 15.77 1.01
N CYS A 137 -11.14 16.34 0.91
CA CYS A 137 -12.21 16.20 1.90
C CYS A 137 -12.59 14.73 2.11
N PHE A 138 -12.87 14.00 1.04
CA PHE A 138 -13.21 12.58 1.11
C PHE A 138 -12.11 11.75 1.80
N ASN A 139 -10.84 11.96 1.41
CA ASN A 139 -9.74 11.22 2.01
C ASN A 139 -9.48 11.60 3.47
N ALA A 140 -9.74 12.85 3.86
CA ALA A 140 -9.66 13.29 5.25
C ALA A 140 -10.72 12.60 6.12
N ASP A 141 -11.97 12.56 5.64
CA ASP A 141 -13.06 11.87 6.33
C ASP A 141 -12.81 10.36 6.41
N LEU A 142 -12.36 9.75 5.31
CA LEU A 142 -12.04 8.32 5.28
C LEU A 142 -10.88 8.00 6.24
N LEU A 143 -9.80 8.80 6.21
CA LEU A 143 -8.69 8.67 7.16
C LEU A 143 -9.19 8.76 8.61
N LYS A 144 -10.08 9.72 8.90
CA LYS A 144 -10.66 9.89 10.23
C LYS A 144 -11.45 8.65 10.65
N VAL A 145 -12.31 8.12 9.78
CA VAL A 145 -13.12 6.93 10.05
C VAL A 145 -12.23 5.71 10.31
N LEU A 146 -11.24 5.45 9.45
CA LEU A 146 -10.33 4.32 9.60
C LEU A 146 -9.51 4.42 10.90
N ALA A 147 -9.11 5.64 11.29
CA ALA A 147 -8.41 5.87 12.55
C ALA A 147 -9.29 5.62 13.78
N ILE A 148 -10.46 6.26 13.88
CA ILE A 148 -11.29 6.18 15.09
C ILE A 148 -11.94 4.81 15.28
N THR A 149 -12.06 4.03 14.20
CA THR A 149 -12.56 2.65 14.26
C THR A 149 -11.47 1.61 14.54
N GLY A 150 -10.20 2.04 14.67
CA GLY A 150 -9.08 1.17 15.01
C GLY A 150 -8.54 0.33 13.85
N VAL A 151 -8.91 0.63 12.60
CA VAL A 151 -8.40 -0.10 11.42
C VAL A 151 -6.88 0.03 11.32
N PHE A 152 -6.33 1.22 11.62
CA PHE A 152 -4.88 1.40 11.59
C PHE A 152 -4.15 0.54 12.61
N ASN A 153 -4.68 0.35 13.82
CA ASN A 153 -4.11 -0.55 14.83
C ASN A 153 -4.10 -2.04 14.42
N ILE A 154 -4.88 -2.42 13.40
CA ILE A 154 -4.88 -3.78 12.84
C ILE A 154 -3.82 -3.90 11.74
N ILE A 155 -3.56 -2.82 11.00
CA ILE A 155 -2.62 -2.79 9.88
C ILE A 155 -1.17 -2.65 10.36
N THR A 156 -0.95 -1.84 11.40
CA THR A 156 0.36 -1.48 11.95
C THR A 156 0.55 -2.07 13.34
#